data_AF-A0A3C0GAT2-F1
#
_entry.id   AF-A0A3C0GAT2-F1
#
_cell.length_a   1.000
_cell.length_b   1.000
_cell.length_c   1.000
_cell.angle_alpha   90.00
_cell.angle_beta   90.00
_cell.angle_gamma   90.00
#
_symmetry.space_group_name_H-M   'P 1'
#
loop_
_entity.id
_entity.type
_entity.pdbx_description
1 polymer ?
#
loop_
_entity_poly.entity_id
_entity_poly.type
_entity_poly.pdbx_seq_one_letter_code
_entity_poly.pdbx_strand_id
1 'polypeptide(L)'
;TKENGELIQVSGTIASNNGKVAGVVLYDEGFLMLTGSWNLSSTKLYLRDSTTRVNPSWLYFGVGSNDGLNQAALGADYITASYNINFKGFNETQVMTMFAHAGRGQVNYSNNPSFLQHGQNMLEYTSSRSYEQRSDIKIANTVSSSYTDYSASFKRQVYVSRIAIYDDFRNLMGVATLSKPVLKEEGQDISFKLKLDI
;
A
#
# COMPACT_ATOMS: atom_id res chain seq x y z
N THR A 1 5.14 19.56 16.60
CA THR A 1 6.24 18.87 17.32
C THR A 1 7.53 19.23 16.63
N LYS A 2 8.60 19.55 17.36
CA LYS A 2 9.92 19.75 16.74
C LYS A 2 10.48 18.36 16.43
N GLU A 3 10.77 18.08 15.16
CA GLU A 3 11.37 16.82 14.71
C GLU A 3 12.90 16.99 14.64
N ASN A 4 13.48 17.46 15.74
CA ASN A 4 14.91 17.76 15.85
C ASN A 4 15.73 16.60 16.43
N GLY A 5 15.12 15.42 16.59
CA GLY A 5 15.79 14.23 17.11
C GLY A 5 16.16 14.32 18.59
N GLU A 6 15.70 15.31 19.35
CA GLU A 6 16.04 15.41 20.78
C GLU A 6 15.28 14.36 21.60
N LEU A 7 16.03 13.55 22.36
CA LEU A 7 15.47 12.63 23.34
C LEU A 7 15.32 13.37 24.66
N ILE A 8 14.08 13.67 25.05
CA ILE A 8 13.78 14.43 26.26
C ILE A 8 13.36 13.49 27.39
N GLN A 9 13.95 13.66 28.57
CA GLN A 9 13.45 12.98 29.76
C GLN A 9 12.10 13.58 30.16
N VAL A 10 11.02 12.82 29.99
CA VAL A 10 9.65 13.27 30.31
C VAL A 10 9.33 13.06 31.79
N SER A 11 9.74 11.93 32.35
CA SER A 11 9.49 11.58 33.75
C SER A 11 10.68 10.83 34.36
N GLY A 12 10.85 10.98 35.67
CA GLY A 12 11.91 10.34 36.42
C GLY A 12 11.78 10.63 37.92
N THR A 13 12.46 9.83 38.74
CA THR A 13 12.45 9.95 40.21
C THR A 13 12.94 11.31 40.69
N ILE A 14 13.88 11.91 39.96
CA ILE A 14 14.41 13.25 40.24
C ILE A 14 13.77 14.26 39.28
N ALA A 15 12.70 14.92 39.73
CA ALA A 15 11.88 15.80 38.89
C ALA A 15 12.63 17.01 38.31
N SER A 16 13.71 17.49 38.94
CA SER A 16 14.54 18.60 38.43
C SER A 16 15.28 18.28 37.13
N ASN A 17 15.29 17.02 36.71
CA ASN A 17 15.87 16.59 35.44
C ASN A 17 14.83 16.38 34.33
N ASN A 18 13.54 16.50 34.63
CA ASN A 18 12.50 16.41 33.62
C ASN A 18 12.55 17.63 32.69
N GLY A 19 12.33 17.41 31.40
CA GLY A 19 12.45 18.44 30.36
C GLY A 19 13.87 18.67 29.84
N LYS A 20 14.88 17.97 30.37
CA LYS A 20 16.25 18.02 29.84
C LYS A 20 16.44 17.04 28.67
N VAL A 21 17.28 17.43 27.72
CA VAL A 21 17.66 16.61 26.57
C VAL A 21 18.73 15.60 27.00
N ALA A 22 18.36 14.33 27.01
CA ALA A 22 19.17 13.19 27.44
C ALA A 22 20.02 12.59 26.31
N GLY A 23 19.72 12.94 25.07
CA GLY A 23 20.40 12.42 23.90
C GLY A 23 19.78 12.89 22.59
N VAL A 24 20.26 12.32 21.49
CA VAL A 24 19.78 12.58 20.13
C VAL A 24 19.50 11.25 19.41
N VAL A 25 18.45 11.22 18.60
CA VAL A 25 18.12 10.16 17.66
C VAL A 25 18.31 10.65 16.23
N LEU A 26 18.94 9.81 15.43
CA LEU A 26 19.02 9.95 13.99
C LEU A 26 17.99 8.99 13.37
N TYR A 27 16.84 9.54 12.95
CA TYR A 27 15.68 8.75 12.54
C TYR A 27 15.94 7.90 11.30
N ASP A 28 16.70 8.43 10.35
CA ASP A 28 16.98 7.77 9.06
C ASP A 28 18.13 6.77 9.18
N GLU A 29 19.12 7.08 10.03
CA GLU A 29 20.31 6.25 10.26
C GLU A 29 20.08 5.14 11.29
N GLY A 30 18.98 5.21 12.06
CA GLY A 30 18.65 4.21 13.07
C GLY A 30 19.59 4.19 14.28
N PHE A 31 20.30 5.30 14.55
CA PHE A 31 21.21 5.41 15.69
C PHE A 31 20.65 6.29 16.82
N LEU A 32 20.93 5.89 18.06
CA LEU A 32 20.57 6.59 19.29
C LEU A 32 21.85 6.93 20.06
N MET A 33 22.06 8.21 20.36
CA MET A 33 23.17 8.66 21.18
C MET A 33 22.65 9.24 22.50
N LEU A 34 22.99 8.61 23.61
CA LEU A 34 22.63 9.06 24.95
C LEU A 34 23.81 9.75 25.63
N THR A 35 23.62 10.99 26.08
CA THR A 35 24.68 11.83 26.68
C THR A 35 24.31 12.37 28.07
N GLY A 36 23.08 12.13 28.53
CA GLY A 36 22.59 12.61 29.82
C GLY A 36 23.36 12.03 31.01
N SER A 37 24.24 12.83 31.61
CA SER A 37 25.13 12.42 32.70
C SER A 37 24.57 12.66 34.11
N TRP A 38 23.35 13.19 34.24
CA TRP A 38 22.72 13.44 35.53
C TRP A 38 22.17 12.17 36.17
N ASN A 39 22.01 12.23 37.50
CA ASN A 39 21.47 11.13 38.28
C ASN A 39 19.97 10.92 37.98
N LEU A 40 19.58 9.70 37.66
CA LEU A 40 18.18 9.28 37.48
C LEU A 40 17.55 8.83 38.80
N SER A 41 18.37 8.35 39.72
CA SER A 41 17.96 7.87 41.05
C SER A 41 19.01 8.23 42.11
N SER A 42 18.56 8.38 43.36
CA SER A 42 19.42 8.52 44.53
C SER A 42 20.09 7.21 44.93
N THR A 43 19.50 6.06 44.55
CA THR A 43 20.05 4.73 44.81
C THR A 43 21.23 4.47 43.88
N LYS A 44 22.36 4.03 44.43
CA LYS A 44 23.55 3.68 43.67
C LYS A 44 23.57 2.19 43.33
N LEU A 45 23.97 1.86 42.11
CA LEU A 45 24.05 0.50 41.57
C LEU A 45 25.46 0.22 41.02
N TYR A 46 25.82 -1.05 40.91
CA TYR A 46 27.02 -1.47 40.18
C TYR A 46 26.72 -1.43 38.67
N LEU A 47 27.09 -0.34 38.00
CA LEU A 47 26.84 -0.11 36.56
C LEU A 47 28.13 0.07 35.74
N ARG A 48 29.29 -0.11 36.35
CA ARG A 48 30.61 0.00 35.71
C ARG A 48 31.51 -1.18 36.05
N ASP A 49 31.53 -1.53 37.32
CA ASP A 49 32.37 -2.58 37.89
C ASP A 49 31.74 -3.12 39.19
N SER A 50 32.32 -4.17 39.74
CA SER A 50 31.82 -4.90 40.92
C SER A 50 32.19 -4.27 42.26
N THR A 51 32.94 -3.16 42.24
CA THR A 51 33.56 -2.54 43.42
C THR A 51 33.00 -1.15 43.71
N THR A 52 32.56 -0.42 42.69
CA THR A 52 32.14 0.98 42.77
C THR A 52 30.67 1.11 42.42
N ARG A 53 29.88 1.58 43.39
CA ARG A 53 28.47 1.92 43.15
C ARG A 53 28.35 3.34 42.60
N VAL A 54 27.69 3.48 41.47
CA VAL A 54 27.44 4.77 40.79
C VAL A 54 25.95 5.07 40.72
N ASN A 55 25.59 6.34 40.62
CA ASN A 55 24.21 6.73 40.37
C ASN A 55 23.84 6.38 38.92
N PRO A 56 22.66 5.78 38.67
CA PRO A 56 22.17 5.54 37.32
C PRO A 56 22.05 6.85 36.54
N SER A 57 22.46 6.83 35.27
CA SER A 57 22.41 7.95 34.32
C SER A 57 22.14 7.41 32.91
N TRP A 58 21.75 8.26 31.96
CA TRP A 58 21.51 7.84 30.57
C TRP A 58 22.76 7.28 29.90
N LEU A 59 23.96 7.63 30.40
CA LEU A 59 25.23 7.06 29.95
C LEU A 59 25.39 5.56 30.21
N TYR A 60 24.66 4.99 31.18
CA TYR A 60 24.72 3.55 31.50
C TYR A 60 23.54 2.77 30.91
N PHE A 61 22.80 3.38 30.00
CA PHE A 61 21.71 2.69 29.34
C PHE A 61 22.22 1.47 28.59
N GLY A 62 21.64 0.29 28.87
CA GLY A 62 22.03 -0.96 28.21
C GLY A 62 23.29 -1.62 28.77
N VAL A 63 23.82 -1.19 29.92
CA VAL A 63 24.88 -1.96 30.62
C VAL A 63 24.48 -3.43 30.78
N GLY A 64 25.42 -4.35 30.56
CA GLY A 64 25.22 -5.79 30.44
C GLY A 64 24.83 -6.31 29.07
N SER A 65 24.62 -5.42 28.11
CA SER A 65 24.41 -5.80 26.71
C SER A 65 25.75 -6.06 26.05
N ASN A 66 26.32 -7.25 26.28
CA ASN A 66 27.57 -7.71 25.67
C ASN A 66 28.81 -6.85 25.98
N ASP A 67 28.88 -6.29 27.19
CA ASP A 67 30.02 -5.50 27.71
C ASP A 67 30.87 -6.28 28.73
N GLY A 68 30.57 -7.56 28.94
CA GLY A 68 31.24 -8.43 29.92
C GLY A 68 30.77 -8.23 31.37
N LEU A 69 29.86 -7.28 31.61
CA LEU A 69 29.28 -7.02 32.92
C LEU A 69 28.02 -7.87 33.09
N ASN A 70 28.08 -8.87 33.97
CA ASN A 70 26.95 -9.78 34.23
C ASN A 70 26.63 -9.86 35.73
N GLN A 71 25.51 -10.50 36.07
CA GLN A 71 25.08 -10.67 37.46
C GLN A 71 26.14 -11.36 38.33
N ALA A 72 26.90 -12.31 37.76
CA ALA A 72 27.98 -12.99 38.48
C ALA A 72 29.13 -12.04 38.83
N ALA A 73 29.41 -11.06 37.97
CA ALA A 73 30.40 -10.03 38.20
C ALA A 73 29.90 -8.93 39.15
N LEU A 74 28.64 -8.49 39.03
CA LEU A 74 28.13 -7.26 39.67
C LEU A 74 27.20 -7.48 40.87
N GLY A 75 26.83 -8.72 41.20
CA GLY A 75 25.99 -9.06 42.34
C GLY A 75 24.48 -8.85 42.11
N ALA A 76 23.66 -9.22 43.10
CA ALA A 76 22.20 -9.27 42.97
C ALA A 76 21.52 -7.91 42.69
N ASP A 77 22.11 -6.81 43.16
CA ASP A 77 21.59 -5.44 42.96
C ASP A 77 21.57 -5.03 41.47
N TYR A 78 22.41 -5.67 40.65
CA TYR A 78 22.45 -5.49 39.19
C TYR A 78 21.12 -5.85 38.50
N ILE A 79 20.38 -6.82 39.04
CA ILE A 79 19.10 -7.30 38.47
C ILE A 79 18.03 -6.20 38.46
N THR A 80 18.18 -5.18 39.29
CA THR A 80 17.22 -4.07 39.38
C THR A 80 17.32 -3.08 38.22
N ALA A 81 18.39 -3.13 37.41
CA ALA A 81 18.55 -2.28 36.23
C ALA A 81 17.95 -2.97 35.00
N SER A 82 16.83 -2.45 34.50
CA SER A 82 16.17 -2.92 33.28
C SER A 82 16.00 -1.78 32.28
N TYR A 83 16.16 -2.11 30.99
CA TYR A 83 16.14 -1.15 29.89
C TYR A 83 15.14 -1.62 28.84
N ASN A 84 14.35 -0.69 28.30
CA ASN A 84 13.44 -0.96 27.19
C ASN A 84 13.46 0.21 26.21
N ILE A 85 13.45 -0.11 24.92
CA ILE A 85 13.25 0.85 23.83
C ILE A 85 12.01 0.42 23.06
N ASN A 86 11.12 1.38 22.80
CA ASN A 86 9.94 1.19 21.96
C ASN A 86 9.89 2.32 20.93
N PHE A 87 9.74 1.97 19.66
CA PHE A 87 9.64 2.92 18.55
C PHE A 87 8.67 2.39 17.49
N LYS A 88 8.09 3.31 16.70
CA LYS A 88 7.25 2.97 15.54
C LYS A 88 8.07 3.22 14.28
N GLY A 89 8.48 2.15 13.61
CA GLY A 89 9.08 2.25 12.27
C GLY A 89 8.00 2.52 11.22
N PHE A 90 8.33 3.33 10.23
CA PHE A 90 7.58 3.44 8.98
C PHE A 90 8.53 3.19 7.82
N ASN A 91 8.01 2.63 6.73
CA ASN A 91 8.76 2.47 5.49
C ASN A 91 8.12 3.37 4.44
N GLU A 92 8.93 4.17 3.75
CA GLU A 92 8.50 4.90 2.57
C GLU A 92 8.79 4.05 1.34
N THR A 93 7.74 3.58 0.66
CA THR A 93 7.86 2.95 -0.66
C THR A 93 7.61 3.99 -1.74
N GLN A 94 8.41 4.00 -2.80
CA GLN A 94 8.15 4.89 -3.92
C GLN A 94 6.93 4.35 -4.67
N VAL A 95 5.99 5.23 -5.01
CA VAL A 95 4.78 4.83 -5.73
C VAL A 95 4.64 5.65 -6.99
N MET A 96 4.60 4.99 -8.14
CA MET A 96 4.23 5.61 -9.40
C MET A 96 2.72 5.49 -9.60
N THR A 97 2.05 6.61 -9.90
CA THR A 97 0.63 6.63 -10.25
C THR A 97 0.46 6.87 -11.73
N MET A 98 -0.24 5.96 -12.42
CA MET A 98 -0.54 6.05 -13.85
C MET A 98 -2.05 6.15 -14.06
N PHE A 99 -2.46 6.84 -15.12
CA PHE A 99 -3.87 6.91 -15.53
C PHE A 99 -4.03 6.35 -16.94
N ALA A 100 -4.91 5.37 -17.09
CA ALA A 100 -5.33 4.84 -18.38
C ALA A 100 -6.71 5.41 -18.72
N HIS A 101 -6.76 6.32 -19.69
CA HIS A 101 -7.99 6.97 -20.11
C HIS A 101 -8.61 6.21 -21.29
N ALA A 102 -9.93 5.98 -21.21
CA ALA A 102 -10.75 5.44 -22.28
C ALA A 102 -11.91 6.40 -22.52
N GLY A 103 -11.71 7.33 -23.46
CA GLY A 103 -12.69 8.35 -23.78
C GLY A 103 -13.92 7.82 -24.54
N ARG A 104 -14.88 8.71 -24.78
CA ARG A 104 -16.03 8.49 -25.66
C ARG A 104 -15.54 8.07 -27.05
N GLY A 105 -16.14 7.00 -27.58
CA GLY A 105 -15.76 6.43 -28.88
C GLY A 105 -14.44 5.65 -28.90
N GLN A 106 -13.70 5.56 -27.78
CA GLN A 106 -12.51 4.71 -27.65
C GLN A 106 -12.85 3.40 -26.95
N VAL A 107 -12.07 2.35 -27.22
CA VAL A 107 -12.19 1.01 -26.61
C VAL A 107 -13.63 0.46 -26.72
N ASN A 108 -14.26 0.69 -27.87
CA ASN A 108 -15.66 0.38 -28.17
C ASN A 108 -15.83 -0.84 -29.11
N TYR A 109 -14.76 -1.63 -29.25
CA TYR A 109 -14.74 -2.82 -30.11
C TYR A 109 -14.29 -4.06 -29.33
N SER A 110 -14.93 -5.19 -29.62
CA SER A 110 -14.59 -6.51 -29.11
C SER A 110 -14.58 -7.50 -30.27
N ASN A 111 -13.61 -8.42 -30.29
CA ASN A 111 -13.57 -9.52 -31.24
C ASN A 111 -14.54 -10.66 -30.89
N ASN A 112 -15.36 -10.51 -29.85
CA ASN A 112 -16.30 -11.55 -29.45
C ASN A 112 -17.42 -11.67 -30.49
N PRO A 113 -17.66 -12.85 -31.09
CA PRO A 113 -18.73 -13.03 -32.07
C PRO A 113 -20.09 -12.64 -31.47
N SER A 114 -20.81 -11.77 -32.16
CA SER A 114 -22.21 -11.46 -31.84
C SER A 114 -23.13 -12.52 -32.46
N PHE A 115 -24.04 -13.07 -31.66
CA PHE A 115 -25.03 -14.05 -32.13
C PHE A 115 -26.26 -13.37 -32.73
N LEU A 116 -26.92 -14.05 -33.68
CA LEU A 116 -28.24 -13.64 -34.16
C LEU A 116 -29.31 -13.98 -33.12
N GLN A 117 -30.40 -13.21 -33.08
CA GLN A 117 -31.53 -13.54 -32.21
C GLN A 117 -32.15 -14.88 -32.63
N HIS A 118 -32.34 -15.77 -31.66
CA HIS A 118 -32.91 -17.10 -31.92
C HIS A 118 -34.36 -17.02 -32.43
N GLY A 119 -34.72 -17.92 -33.35
CA GLY A 119 -36.09 -18.06 -33.86
C GLY A 119 -36.47 -17.09 -34.99
N GLN A 120 -35.49 -16.43 -35.62
CA GLN A 120 -35.73 -15.56 -36.78
C GLN A 120 -35.66 -16.34 -38.10
N ASN A 121 -36.57 -16.04 -39.02
CA ASN A 121 -36.46 -16.52 -40.40
C ASN A 121 -35.35 -15.75 -41.12
N MET A 122 -34.27 -16.46 -41.45
CA MET A 122 -33.06 -15.85 -42.02
C MET A 122 -33.09 -15.76 -43.55
N LEU A 123 -33.93 -16.58 -44.19
CA LEU A 123 -34.09 -16.66 -45.64
C LEU A 123 -35.23 -15.75 -46.09
N GLU A 124 -34.96 -14.84 -47.02
CA GLU A 124 -35.99 -14.08 -47.72
C GLU A 124 -36.37 -14.76 -49.02
N TYR A 125 -35.37 -15.16 -49.81
CA TYR A 125 -35.60 -15.82 -51.09
C TYR A 125 -34.48 -16.81 -51.42
N THR A 126 -34.84 -17.98 -51.95
CA THR A 126 -33.88 -18.98 -52.44
C THR A 126 -34.34 -19.56 -53.78
N SER A 127 -33.43 -19.61 -54.75
CA SER A 127 -33.66 -20.17 -56.09
C SER A 127 -32.40 -20.90 -56.59
N SER A 128 -32.50 -21.56 -57.74
CA SER A 128 -31.35 -22.20 -58.40
C SER A 128 -30.26 -21.22 -58.85
N ARG A 129 -30.53 -19.90 -58.84
CA ARG A 129 -29.59 -18.85 -59.29
C ARG A 129 -29.34 -17.75 -58.24
N SER A 130 -30.07 -17.72 -57.13
CA SER A 130 -29.98 -16.64 -56.17
C SER A 130 -30.29 -17.11 -54.76
N TYR A 131 -29.49 -16.62 -53.81
CA TYR A 131 -29.73 -16.73 -52.38
C TYR A 131 -29.82 -15.31 -51.83
N GLU A 132 -30.94 -14.97 -51.22
CA GLU A 132 -31.15 -13.67 -50.58
C GLU A 132 -31.49 -13.88 -49.10
N GLN A 133 -30.59 -13.36 -48.28
CA GLN A 133 -30.77 -13.32 -46.83
C GLN A 133 -31.65 -12.13 -46.47
N ARG A 134 -32.50 -12.31 -45.46
CA ARG A 134 -33.38 -11.26 -45.00
C ARG A 134 -32.60 -10.08 -44.42
N SER A 135 -32.96 -8.85 -44.81
CA SER A 135 -32.22 -7.63 -44.45
C SER A 135 -32.54 -7.10 -43.04
N ASP A 136 -33.60 -7.58 -42.40
CA ASP A 136 -34.09 -7.14 -41.08
C ASP A 136 -33.71 -8.10 -39.94
N ILE A 137 -32.72 -8.98 -40.15
CA ILE A 137 -32.24 -9.91 -39.13
C ILE A 137 -31.70 -9.13 -37.94
N LYS A 138 -32.16 -9.48 -36.73
CA LYS A 138 -31.75 -8.80 -35.50
C LYS A 138 -30.62 -9.56 -34.84
N ILE A 139 -29.65 -8.80 -34.34
CA ILE A 139 -28.57 -9.31 -33.50
C ILE A 139 -29.14 -9.53 -32.09
N ALA A 140 -28.73 -10.61 -31.43
CA ALA A 140 -29.07 -10.86 -30.04
C ALA A 140 -28.55 -9.70 -29.17
N ASN A 141 -29.48 -8.98 -28.54
CA ASN A 141 -29.13 -7.85 -27.68
C ASN A 141 -28.75 -8.35 -26.28
N THR A 142 -27.63 -7.86 -25.77
CA THR A 142 -27.18 -8.10 -24.38
C THR A 142 -27.52 -6.94 -23.45
N VAL A 143 -28.05 -5.84 -23.99
CA VAL A 143 -28.51 -4.68 -23.22
C VAL A 143 -29.90 -4.96 -22.68
N SER A 144 -30.04 -4.98 -21.35
CA SER A 144 -31.34 -5.02 -20.70
C SER A 144 -31.95 -3.63 -20.60
N SER A 145 -33.27 -3.56 -20.78
CA SER A 145 -34.04 -2.36 -20.47
C SER A 145 -34.27 -2.27 -18.96
N SER A 146 -34.40 -1.05 -18.44
CA SER A 146 -34.84 -0.80 -17.06
C SER A 146 -36.34 -1.05 -16.84
N TYR A 147 -37.09 -1.30 -17.92
CA TYR A 147 -38.54 -1.55 -17.91
C TYR A 147 -38.83 -2.96 -18.41
N THR A 148 -39.76 -3.67 -17.75
CA THR A 148 -40.09 -5.08 -18.00
C THR A 148 -40.69 -5.36 -19.37
N ASP A 149 -41.41 -4.39 -19.96
CA ASP A 149 -42.15 -4.56 -21.23
C ASP A 149 -41.50 -3.81 -22.41
N TYR A 150 -40.30 -3.28 -22.23
CA TYR A 150 -39.59 -2.54 -23.27
C TYR A 150 -38.26 -3.23 -23.58
N SER A 151 -37.95 -3.38 -24.87
CA SER A 151 -36.61 -3.82 -25.30
C SER A 151 -35.82 -2.60 -25.76
N ALA A 152 -34.66 -2.37 -25.14
CA ALA A 152 -33.76 -1.30 -25.55
C ALA A 152 -33.15 -1.60 -26.92
N SER A 153 -32.87 -0.56 -27.70
CA SER A 153 -32.12 -0.70 -28.97
C SER A 153 -30.74 -1.28 -28.71
N PHE A 154 -30.21 -2.06 -29.65
CA PHE A 154 -28.84 -2.54 -29.59
C PHE A 154 -27.86 -1.37 -29.50
N LYS A 155 -26.92 -1.44 -28.56
CA LYS A 155 -25.81 -0.50 -28.41
C LYS A 155 -24.50 -1.27 -28.32
N ARG A 156 -23.44 -0.73 -28.93
CA ARG A 156 -22.10 -1.29 -28.80
C ARG A 156 -21.59 -1.07 -27.38
N GLN A 157 -21.19 -2.15 -26.74
CA GLN A 157 -20.65 -2.15 -25.39
C GLN A 157 -19.51 -3.14 -25.26
N VAL A 158 -18.51 -2.81 -24.45
CA VAL A 158 -17.34 -3.65 -24.21
C VAL A 158 -17.12 -3.78 -22.70
N TYR A 159 -16.63 -4.93 -22.26
CA TYR A 159 -16.23 -5.14 -20.87
C TYR A 159 -14.70 -5.07 -20.76
N VAL A 160 -14.20 -4.08 -20.04
CA VAL A 160 -12.77 -3.96 -19.75
C VAL A 160 -12.45 -4.84 -18.55
N SER A 161 -11.65 -5.89 -18.77
CA SER A 161 -11.24 -6.84 -17.71
C SER A 161 -9.77 -6.72 -17.33
N ARG A 162 -8.94 -6.20 -18.24
CA ARG A 162 -7.48 -6.11 -18.08
C ARG A 162 -6.95 -4.83 -18.71
N ILE A 163 -5.92 -4.27 -18.10
CA ILE A 163 -5.20 -3.08 -18.58
C ILE A 163 -3.73 -3.46 -18.68
N ALA A 164 -3.17 -3.40 -19.89
CA ALA A 164 -1.77 -3.68 -20.14
C ALA A 164 -0.96 -2.38 -20.14
N ILE A 165 0.21 -2.41 -19.50
CA ILE A 165 1.18 -1.32 -19.45
C ILE A 165 2.31 -1.67 -20.41
N TYR A 166 2.62 -0.75 -21.32
CA TYR A 166 3.67 -0.91 -22.31
C TYR A 166 4.76 0.14 -22.11
N ASP A 167 5.98 -0.20 -22.49
CA ASP A 167 7.07 0.78 -22.63
C ASP A 167 6.97 1.55 -23.97
N ASP A 168 7.89 2.49 -24.19
CA ASP A 168 7.96 3.29 -25.42
C ASP A 168 8.21 2.44 -26.68
N PHE A 169 8.79 1.26 -26.52
CA PHE A 169 9.06 0.29 -27.59
C PHE A 169 7.92 -0.73 -27.79
N ARG A 170 6.79 -0.56 -27.08
CA ARG A 170 5.62 -1.46 -27.06
C ARG A 170 5.89 -2.86 -26.51
N ASN A 171 6.91 -3.02 -25.68
CA ASN A 171 7.08 -4.22 -24.87
C ASN A 171 6.09 -4.19 -23.70
N LEU A 172 5.50 -5.34 -23.38
CA LEU A 172 4.58 -5.47 -22.25
C LEU A 172 5.36 -5.44 -20.93
N MET A 173 5.15 -4.41 -20.13
CA MET A 173 5.77 -4.25 -18.81
C MET A 173 4.93 -4.85 -17.69
N GLY A 174 3.60 -4.89 -17.85
CA GLY A 174 2.71 -5.44 -16.83
C GLY A 174 1.24 -5.49 -17.25
N VAL A 175 0.44 -6.28 -16.54
CA VAL A 175 -1.01 -6.40 -16.77
C VAL A 175 -1.76 -6.28 -15.44
N ALA A 176 -2.58 -5.24 -15.32
CA ALA A 176 -3.52 -5.09 -14.23
C ALA A 176 -4.83 -5.81 -14.58
N THR A 177 -5.19 -6.84 -13.82
CA THR A 177 -6.45 -7.58 -13.99
C THR A 177 -7.49 -7.07 -12.99
N LEU A 178 -8.70 -6.78 -13.49
CA LEU A 178 -9.83 -6.36 -12.68
C LEU A 178 -10.62 -7.59 -12.23
N SER A 179 -10.97 -7.67 -10.94
CA SER A 179 -11.75 -8.79 -10.39
C SER A 179 -13.18 -8.84 -10.96
N LYS A 180 -13.72 -7.68 -11.33
CA LYS A 180 -15.02 -7.55 -12.01
C LYS A 180 -14.81 -6.70 -13.25
N PRO A 181 -15.11 -7.22 -14.46
CA PRO A 181 -15.03 -6.43 -15.68
C PRO A 181 -15.93 -5.20 -15.60
N VAL A 182 -15.44 -4.06 -16.08
CA VAL A 182 -16.18 -2.80 -16.10
C VAL A 182 -16.82 -2.63 -17.46
N LEU A 183 -18.13 -2.43 -17.49
CA LEU A 183 -18.88 -2.10 -18.70
C LEU A 183 -18.47 -0.71 -19.19
N LYS A 184 -18.09 -0.61 -20.47
CA LYS A 184 -17.84 0.63 -21.19
C LYS A 184 -18.80 0.74 -22.35
N GLU A 185 -19.69 1.71 -22.28
CA GLU A 185 -20.52 2.12 -23.41
C GLU A 185 -19.79 3.12 -24.30
N GLU A 186 -20.20 3.24 -25.56
CA GLU A 186 -19.61 4.16 -26.53
C GLU A 186 -19.64 5.62 -26.05
N GLY A 187 -20.75 6.04 -25.41
CA GLY A 187 -20.98 7.41 -24.94
C GLY A 187 -20.29 7.78 -23.63
N GLN A 188 -19.68 6.83 -22.93
CA GLN A 188 -19.09 7.01 -21.61
C GLN A 188 -17.60 7.37 -21.69
N ASP A 189 -17.09 8.03 -20.65
CA ASP A 189 -15.67 8.23 -20.41
C ASP A 189 -15.28 7.44 -19.15
N ILE A 190 -14.24 6.62 -19.23
CA ILE A 190 -13.73 5.84 -18.09
C ILE A 190 -12.24 6.11 -17.94
N SER A 191 -11.77 6.23 -16.71
CA SER A 191 -10.36 6.34 -16.39
C SER A 191 -9.99 5.36 -15.30
N PHE A 192 -8.93 4.58 -15.53
CA PHE A 192 -8.39 3.66 -14.54
C PHE A 192 -7.16 4.28 -13.90
N LYS A 193 -7.15 4.34 -12.57
CA LYS A 193 -5.98 4.73 -11.79
C LYS A 193 -5.18 3.48 -11.43
N LEU A 194 -3.96 3.38 -11.91
CA LEU A 194 -3.02 2.32 -11.57
C LEU A 194 -1.99 2.90 -10.59
N LYS A 195 -1.72 2.14 -9.51
CA LYS A 195 -0.63 2.42 -8.58
C LYS A 195 0.38 1.29 -8.68
N LEU A 196 1.63 1.65 -8.91
CA LEU A 196 2.76 0.74 -8.96
C LEU A 196 3.70 1.10 -7.82
N ASP A 197 3.91 0.16 -6.92
CA ASP A 197 4.92 0.28 -5.87
C ASP A 197 6.28 -0.13 -6.49
N ILE A 198 7.29 0.74 -6.37
CA ILE A 198 8.64 0.60 -6.94
C ILE A 198 9.66 0.60 -5.81
#